data_AF-A0A480IVM1-F1
#
_entry.id   AF-A0A480IVM1-F1
#
_cell.length_a   1.000
_cell.length_b   1.000
_cell.length_c   1.000
_cell.angle_alpha   90.00
_cell.angle_beta   90.00
_cell.angle_gamma   90.00
#
_symmetry.space_group_name_H-M   'P 1'
#
loop_
_entity.id
_entity.type
_entity.pdbx_description
1 polymer ?
#
loop_
_entity_poly.entity_id
_entity_poly.type
_entity_poly.pdbx_seq_one_letter_code
_entity_poly.pdbx_strand_id
1 'polypeptide(L)'
;MNIDVEFHIRHNYPWSKLPANVRQSLGNSQREYEKQVVLYSIRNQLRYRNNLVKHVKKDERKYYEELLRYSRDHLMLYPYHLSDIMVKGLRITPFSYYTGIMEDIMNSEKSYDSLPNFTAADCLRLLGIGRNQYIDLMNQCRSSKKFFRRKTARDLLPVKPVEIAIEAWWVVQAGYITEDDIKICTLPEKCAIDKIIDAGPQLSGSLDYNVVHSLYNKGFIYLDVPISDDSCIAVPPLEGFVMNRVQGDYFETLLYKIFVSIDEHTNVAEVSVTSCERT
;
A
#
# COMPACT_ATOMS: atom_id res chain seq x y z
N MET A 1 -21.02 8.80 1.48
CA MET A 1 -21.07 9.82 0.40
C MET A 1 -22.18 9.39 -0.55
N ASN A 2 -22.77 10.30 -1.33
CA ASN A 2 -23.93 9.96 -2.15
C ASN A 2 -23.50 9.03 -3.30
N ILE A 3 -24.10 7.84 -3.39
CA ILE A 3 -23.79 6.81 -4.40
C ILE A 3 -23.87 7.38 -5.82
N ASP A 4 -24.84 8.26 -6.08
CA ASP A 4 -24.97 8.92 -7.39
C ASP A 4 -23.76 9.80 -7.69
N VAL A 5 -23.24 10.53 -6.70
CA VAL A 5 -22.06 11.40 -6.88
C VAL A 5 -20.82 10.55 -7.14
N GLU A 6 -20.65 9.44 -6.41
CA GLU A 6 -19.55 8.49 -6.60
C GLU A 6 -19.55 7.89 -8.00
N PHE A 7 -20.71 7.48 -8.51
CA PHE A 7 -20.87 6.97 -9.88
C PHE A 7 -20.32 7.95 -10.92
N HIS A 8 -20.67 9.23 -10.82
CA HIS A 8 -20.22 10.24 -11.78
C HIS A 8 -18.72 10.53 -11.67
N ILE A 9 -18.16 10.49 -10.46
CA ILE A 9 -16.71 10.66 -10.26
C ILE A 9 -15.96 9.47 -10.87
N ARG A 10 -16.43 8.24 -10.64
CA ARG A 10 -15.84 7.01 -11.18
C ARG A 10 -15.78 7.02 -12.70
N HIS A 11 -16.82 7.52 -13.36
CA HIS A 11 -16.89 7.64 -14.83
C HIS A 11 -16.19 8.89 -15.39
N ASN A 12 -15.44 9.61 -14.56
CA ASN A 12 -14.71 10.82 -14.93
C ASN A 12 -15.59 11.93 -15.54
N TYR A 13 -16.82 12.10 -15.04
CA TYR A 13 -17.69 13.18 -15.49
C TYR A 13 -17.33 14.51 -14.83
N PRO A 14 -16.88 15.53 -15.57
CA PRO A 14 -16.62 16.85 -15.00
C PRO A 14 -17.93 17.53 -14.57
N TRP A 15 -17.83 18.55 -13.71
CA TRP A 15 -18.98 19.32 -13.19
C TRP A 15 -19.98 19.74 -14.29
N SER A 16 -19.48 20.18 -15.45
CA SER A 16 -20.30 20.63 -16.58
C SER A 16 -21.15 19.52 -17.21
N LYS A 17 -20.78 18.25 -17.04
CA LYS A 17 -21.51 17.08 -17.56
C LYS A 17 -22.41 16.43 -16.50
N LEU A 18 -22.49 16.98 -15.29
CA LEU A 18 -23.33 16.40 -14.25
C LEU A 18 -24.83 16.69 -14.50
N PRO A 19 -25.70 15.68 -14.30
CA PRO A 19 -27.15 15.86 -14.26
C PRO A 19 -27.58 16.92 -13.24
N ALA A 20 -28.72 17.59 -13.51
CA ALA A 20 -29.21 18.69 -12.67
C ALA A 20 -29.54 18.24 -11.23
N ASN A 21 -30.11 17.05 -11.06
CA ASN A 21 -30.39 16.45 -9.75
C ASN A 21 -29.10 16.22 -8.93
N VAL A 22 -28.02 15.78 -9.57
CA VAL A 22 -26.72 15.57 -8.90
C VAL A 22 -26.08 16.91 -8.53
N ARG A 23 -26.17 17.93 -9.39
CA ARG A 23 -25.70 19.29 -9.05
C ARG A 23 -26.50 19.88 -7.88
N GLN A 24 -27.82 19.70 -7.87
CA GLN A 24 -28.68 20.15 -6.79
C GLN A 24 -28.34 19.49 -5.45
N SER A 25 -28.06 18.18 -5.43
CA SER A 25 -27.68 17.48 -4.19
C SER A 25 -26.36 17.98 -3.59
N LEU A 26 -25.50 18.61 -4.41
CA LEU A 26 -24.26 19.28 -4.02
C LEU A 26 -24.44 20.79 -3.80
N GLY A 27 -25.68 21.26 -3.64
CA GLY A 27 -26.00 22.68 -3.44
C GLY A 27 -25.64 23.56 -4.65
N ASN A 28 -25.63 22.98 -5.86
CA ASN A 28 -25.18 23.62 -7.10
C ASN A 28 -23.76 24.21 -7.02
N SER A 29 -22.90 23.67 -6.15
CA SER A 29 -21.55 24.14 -5.92
C SER A 29 -20.53 23.24 -6.62
N GLN A 30 -19.87 23.77 -7.66
CA GLN A 30 -18.73 23.09 -8.29
C GLN A 30 -17.62 22.79 -7.27
N ARG A 31 -17.37 23.72 -6.35
CA ARG A 31 -16.36 23.56 -5.31
C ARG A 31 -16.68 22.39 -4.37
N GLU A 32 -17.95 22.13 -4.11
CA GLU A 32 -18.34 20.97 -3.30
C GLU A 32 -18.10 19.67 -4.07
N TYR A 33 -18.44 19.63 -5.37
CA TYR A 33 -18.11 18.48 -6.21
C TYR A 33 -16.60 18.20 -6.26
N GLU A 34 -15.78 19.24 -6.42
CA GLU A 34 -14.32 19.13 -6.42
C GLU A 34 -13.78 18.53 -5.11
N LYS A 35 -14.34 18.90 -3.95
CA LYS A 35 -14.00 18.25 -2.67
C LYS A 35 -14.38 16.77 -2.67
N GLN A 36 -15.57 16.44 -3.17
CA GLN A 36 -16.02 15.05 -3.27
C GLN A 36 -15.13 14.22 -4.21
N VAL A 37 -14.67 14.80 -5.33
CA VAL A 37 -13.68 14.18 -6.24
C VAL A 37 -12.39 13.85 -5.49
N VAL A 38 -11.82 14.81 -4.74
CA VAL A 38 -10.58 14.59 -3.99
C VAL A 38 -10.76 13.52 -2.93
N LEU A 39 -11.83 13.60 -2.13
CA LEU A 39 -12.13 12.64 -1.07
C LEU A 39 -12.33 11.23 -1.63
N TYR A 40 -13.11 11.09 -2.70
CA TYR A 40 -13.31 9.82 -3.39
C TYR A 40 -12.00 9.25 -3.91
N SER A 41 -11.18 10.09 -4.56
CA SER A 41 -9.92 9.66 -5.16
C SER A 41 -8.91 9.20 -4.10
N ILE A 42 -8.88 9.84 -2.93
CA ILE A 42 -8.02 9.44 -1.81
C ILE A 42 -8.52 8.12 -1.20
N ARG A 43 -9.82 8.03 -0.90
CA ARG A 43 -10.43 6.84 -0.28
C ARG A 43 -10.31 5.58 -1.12
N ASN A 44 -10.34 5.73 -2.44
CA ASN A 44 -10.20 4.62 -3.38
C ASN A 44 -8.77 4.48 -3.93
N GLN A 45 -7.80 5.22 -3.36
CA GLN A 45 -6.39 5.19 -3.74
C GLN A 45 -6.17 5.33 -5.26
N LEU A 46 -6.90 6.24 -5.91
CA LEU A 46 -6.86 6.37 -7.37
C LEU A 46 -5.53 6.93 -7.86
N ARG A 47 -5.12 6.52 -9.07
CA ARG A 47 -3.98 7.14 -9.75
C ARG A 47 -4.34 8.58 -10.14
N TYR A 48 -3.44 9.52 -9.93
CA TYR A 48 -3.62 10.92 -10.29
C TYR A 48 -3.83 11.09 -11.79
N ARG A 49 -2.95 10.47 -12.57
CA ARG A 49 -3.05 10.43 -14.04
C ARG A 49 -4.26 9.60 -14.43
N ASN A 50 -5.10 10.18 -15.31
CA ASN A 50 -6.35 9.60 -15.86
C ASN A 50 -7.60 9.72 -14.98
N ASN A 51 -7.53 10.39 -13.83
CA ASN A 51 -8.71 10.67 -13.00
C ASN A 51 -9.00 12.17 -12.87
N LEU A 52 -10.26 12.51 -12.56
CA LEU A 52 -10.72 13.90 -12.37
C LEU A 52 -9.86 14.70 -11.39
N VAL A 53 -9.25 14.04 -10.40
CA VAL A 53 -8.41 14.70 -9.39
C VAL A 53 -7.27 15.51 -9.98
N LYS A 54 -6.76 15.13 -11.16
CA LYS A 54 -5.75 15.91 -11.91
C LYS A 54 -6.21 17.33 -12.24
N HIS A 55 -7.49 17.51 -12.51
CA HIS A 55 -8.05 18.82 -12.86
C HIS A 55 -8.38 19.66 -11.63
N VAL A 56 -8.58 19.01 -10.48
CA VAL A 56 -8.97 19.64 -9.23
C VAL A 56 -7.74 20.04 -8.39
N LYS A 57 -6.77 19.13 -8.27
CA LYS A 57 -5.58 19.30 -7.42
C LYS A 57 -4.35 19.34 -8.30
N LYS A 58 -3.77 20.53 -8.52
CA LYS A 58 -2.67 20.72 -9.49
C LYS A 58 -1.36 20.06 -9.10
N ASP A 59 -1.14 19.85 -7.80
CA ASP A 59 0.09 19.29 -7.25
C ASP A 59 -0.05 17.77 -7.08
N GLU A 60 0.53 17.02 -8.01
CA GLU A 60 0.55 15.55 -8.03
C GLU A 60 1.24 14.98 -6.79
N ARG A 61 2.38 15.56 -6.39
CA ARG A 61 3.14 15.08 -5.23
C ARG A 61 2.32 15.23 -3.94
N LYS A 62 1.78 16.43 -3.71
CA LYS A 62 0.93 16.71 -2.54
C LYS A 62 -0.37 15.91 -2.54
N TYR A 63 -0.86 15.51 -3.70
CA TYR A 63 -1.98 14.57 -3.78
C TYR A 63 -1.61 13.20 -3.20
N TYR A 64 -0.50 12.62 -3.63
CA TYR A 64 -0.06 11.31 -3.14
C TYR A 64 0.41 11.33 -1.68
N GLU A 65 1.02 12.43 -1.22
CA GLU A 65 1.33 12.62 0.21
C GLU A 65 0.06 12.64 1.08
N GLU A 66 -0.99 13.32 0.62
CA GLU A 66 -2.28 13.34 1.32
C GLU A 66 -2.99 11.97 1.28
N LEU A 67 -2.90 11.26 0.15
CA LEU A 67 -3.42 9.91 0.00
C LEU A 67 -2.75 8.95 0.99
N LEU A 68 -1.42 8.92 1.05
CA LEU A 68 -0.70 8.07 1.99
C LEU A 68 -0.99 8.41 3.44
N ARG A 69 -1.07 9.70 3.78
CA ARG A 69 -1.42 10.13 5.13
C ARG A 69 -2.82 9.64 5.50
N TYR A 70 -3.81 9.85 4.62
CA TYR A 70 -5.17 9.36 4.85
C TYR A 70 -5.20 7.84 5.02
N SER A 71 -4.51 7.09 4.14
CA SER A 71 -4.44 5.63 4.23
C SER A 71 -3.84 5.17 5.56
N ARG A 72 -2.75 5.79 6.03
CA ARG A 72 -2.12 5.48 7.32
C ARG A 72 -3.04 5.80 8.50
N ASP A 73 -3.66 6.98 8.50
CA ASP A 73 -4.58 7.42 9.56
C ASP A 73 -5.79 6.48 9.71
N HIS A 74 -6.22 5.87 8.59
CA HIS A 74 -7.35 4.94 8.53
C HIS A 74 -6.94 3.46 8.50
N LEU A 75 -5.66 3.15 8.74
CA LEU A 75 -5.11 1.78 8.80
C LEU A 75 -5.32 0.96 7.51
N MET A 76 -5.44 1.64 6.37
CA MET A 76 -5.68 1.02 5.06
C MET A 76 -4.44 0.25 4.59
N LEU A 77 -4.68 -0.73 3.72
CA LEU A 77 -3.62 -1.44 3.01
C LEU A 77 -2.74 -0.46 2.22
N TYR A 78 -1.44 -0.75 2.16
CA TYR A 78 -0.51 -0.03 1.31
C TYR A 78 -0.97 -0.09 -0.16
N PRO A 79 -0.97 1.03 -0.90
CA PRO A 79 -1.45 1.06 -2.28
C PRO A 79 -0.41 0.45 -3.24
N TYR A 80 -0.33 -0.88 -3.30
CA TYR A 80 0.66 -1.62 -4.09
C TYR A 80 0.62 -1.27 -5.58
N HIS A 81 -0.55 -1.00 -6.15
CA HIS A 81 -0.74 -0.55 -7.54
C HIS A 81 -0.16 0.85 -7.83
N LEU A 82 0.24 1.57 -6.79
CA LEU A 82 0.92 2.86 -6.86
C LEU A 82 2.39 2.78 -6.39
N SER A 83 2.99 1.57 -6.24
CA SER A 83 4.36 1.42 -5.75
C SER A 83 5.38 2.20 -6.59
N ASP A 84 5.16 2.33 -7.90
CA ASP A 84 5.97 3.15 -8.80
C ASP A 84 6.01 4.63 -8.39
N ILE A 85 4.94 5.13 -7.77
CA ILE A 85 4.85 6.51 -7.25
C ILE A 85 5.31 6.57 -5.79
N MET A 86 4.88 5.63 -4.97
CA MET A 86 5.16 5.65 -3.53
C MET A 86 6.64 5.43 -3.24
N VAL A 87 7.25 4.43 -3.87
CA VAL A 87 8.65 4.08 -3.64
C VAL A 87 9.57 5.04 -4.40
N LYS A 88 9.33 5.31 -5.68
CA LYS A 88 10.22 6.18 -6.49
C LYS A 88 9.96 7.67 -6.28
N GLY A 89 8.72 8.09 -6.05
CA GLY A 89 8.36 9.50 -5.91
C GLY A 89 8.42 10.02 -4.47
N LEU A 90 7.96 9.21 -3.52
CA LEU A 90 7.85 9.59 -2.11
C LEU A 90 8.86 8.90 -1.18
N ARG A 91 9.62 7.92 -1.69
CA ARG A 91 10.56 7.11 -0.89
C ARG A 91 9.89 6.36 0.27
N ILE A 92 8.64 5.93 0.07
CA ILE A 92 7.87 5.16 1.06
C ILE A 92 7.71 3.73 0.57
N THR A 93 8.47 2.81 1.18
CA THR A 93 8.33 1.36 0.97
C THR A 93 7.17 0.81 1.80
N PRO A 94 6.59 -0.35 1.41
CA PRO A 94 5.59 -1.04 2.23
C PRO A 94 6.08 -1.25 3.67
N PHE A 95 7.33 -1.68 3.83
CA PHE A 95 7.96 -1.84 5.15
C PHE A 95 7.88 -0.53 5.97
N SER A 96 8.37 0.59 5.43
CA SER A 96 8.36 1.87 6.13
C SER A 96 6.96 2.38 6.46
N TYR A 97 5.98 2.12 5.57
CA TYR A 97 4.58 2.47 5.77
C TYR A 97 3.97 1.72 6.95
N TYR A 98 4.12 0.39 6.98
CA TYR A 98 3.59 -0.44 8.07
C TYR A 98 4.34 -0.25 9.38
N THR A 99 5.65 0.02 9.36
CA THR A 99 6.35 0.44 10.58
C THR A 99 5.73 1.71 11.15
N GLY A 100 5.36 2.67 10.29
CA GLY A 100 4.66 3.89 10.69
C GLY A 100 3.28 3.64 11.29
N ILE A 101 2.46 2.78 10.66
CA ILE A 101 1.18 2.35 11.24
C ILE A 101 1.38 1.74 12.62
N MET A 102 2.34 0.82 12.75
CA MET A 102 2.63 0.13 14.01
C MET A 102 3.04 1.11 15.10
N GLU A 103 3.91 2.07 14.76
CA GLU A 103 4.33 3.13 15.66
C GLU A 103 3.15 3.98 16.15
N ASP A 104 2.23 4.37 15.26
CA ASP A 104 1.07 5.19 15.62
C ASP A 104 0.09 4.45 16.53
N ILE A 105 -0.21 3.17 16.25
CA ILE A 105 -1.12 2.39 17.09
C ILE A 105 -0.51 2.11 18.47
N MET A 106 0.80 1.87 18.55
CA MET A 106 1.50 1.71 19.83
C MET A 106 1.47 3.00 20.64
N ASN A 107 1.79 4.13 20.01
CA ASN A 107 1.80 5.45 20.66
C ASN A 107 0.41 5.89 21.12
N SER A 108 -0.64 5.50 20.39
CA SER A 108 -2.04 5.76 20.75
C SER A 108 -2.67 4.67 21.63
N GLU A 109 -1.89 3.67 22.03
CA GLU A 109 -2.33 2.51 22.83
C GLU A 109 -3.57 1.79 22.26
N LYS A 110 -3.73 1.79 20.93
CA LYS A 110 -4.82 1.06 20.26
C LYS A 110 -4.58 -0.45 20.31
N SER A 111 -5.66 -1.22 20.31
CA SER A 111 -5.57 -2.69 20.19
C SER A 111 -5.08 -3.07 18.79
N TYR A 112 -4.27 -4.13 18.69
CA TYR A 112 -3.90 -4.75 17.41
C TYR A 112 -5.14 -5.17 16.61
N ASP A 113 -6.21 -5.57 17.31
CA ASP A 113 -7.48 -6.01 16.71
C ASP A 113 -8.22 -4.87 15.96
N SER A 114 -7.71 -3.63 16.03
CA SER A 114 -8.22 -2.50 15.24
C SER A 114 -7.68 -2.46 13.80
N LEU A 115 -6.63 -3.23 13.48
CA LEU A 115 -6.09 -3.31 12.13
C LEU A 115 -7.06 -4.09 11.22
N PRO A 116 -7.37 -3.61 10.00
CA PRO A 116 -7.95 -4.42 8.94
C PRO A 116 -7.16 -5.72 8.72
N ASN A 117 -7.82 -6.77 8.22
CA ASN A 117 -7.23 -8.10 8.08
C ASN A 117 -6.01 -8.13 7.18
N PHE A 118 -6.13 -7.52 5.99
CA PHE A 118 -5.04 -7.46 5.02
C PHE A 118 -3.89 -6.56 5.50
N THR A 119 -4.19 -5.46 6.19
CA THR A 119 -3.18 -4.63 6.86
C THR A 119 -2.44 -5.42 7.93
N ALA A 120 -3.17 -6.20 8.74
CA ALA A 120 -2.57 -7.03 9.79
C ALA A 120 -1.75 -8.20 9.21
N ALA A 121 -2.20 -8.79 8.10
CA ALA A 121 -1.44 -9.80 7.36
C ALA A 121 -0.13 -9.22 6.82
N ASP A 122 -0.15 -8.00 6.29
CA ASP A 122 1.06 -7.32 5.84
C ASP A 122 1.98 -6.89 6.98
N CYS A 123 1.45 -6.45 8.13
CA CYS A 123 2.25 -6.23 9.34
C CYS A 123 2.97 -7.51 9.76
N LEU A 124 2.30 -8.66 9.72
CA LEU A 124 2.94 -9.95 10.00
C LEU A 124 4.00 -10.29 8.94
N ARG A 125 3.67 -10.17 7.66
CA ARG A 125 4.55 -10.52 6.53
C ARG A 125 5.80 -9.64 6.42
N LEU A 126 5.66 -8.31 6.58
CA LEU A 126 6.78 -7.37 6.45
C LEU A 126 7.53 -7.18 7.76
N LEU A 127 6.84 -7.10 8.91
CA LEU A 127 7.46 -6.73 10.19
C LEU A 127 7.66 -7.93 11.12
N GLY A 128 7.01 -9.06 10.86
CA GLY A 128 7.01 -10.20 11.78
C GLY A 128 6.19 -9.93 13.04
N ILE A 129 5.30 -8.92 13.00
CA ILE A 129 4.49 -8.52 14.16
C ILE A 129 3.07 -9.01 13.95
N GLY A 130 2.75 -10.14 14.59
CA GLY A 130 1.38 -10.56 14.83
C GLY A 130 0.83 -10.01 16.14
N ARG A 131 -0.40 -10.43 16.48
CA ARG A 131 -1.11 -9.99 17.69
C ARG A 131 -0.30 -10.21 18.98
N ASN A 132 0.30 -11.38 19.13
CA ASN A 132 1.05 -11.73 20.34
C ASN A 132 2.36 -10.91 20.43
N GLN A 133 3.09 -10.80 19.32
CA GLN A 133 4.29 -9.96 19.24
C GLN A 133 3.97 -8.50 19.57
N TYR A 134 2.85 -7.97 19.10
CA TYR A 134 2.39 -6.63 19.45
C TYR A 134 2.14 -6.46 20.95
N ILE A 135 1.45 -7.42 21.58
CA ILE A 135 1.20 -7.39 23.03
C ILE A 135 2.52 -7.37 23.81
N ASP A 136 3.49 -8.19 23.40
CA ASP A 136 4.81 -8.23 24.02
C ASP A 136 5.56 -6.90 23.86
N LEU A 137 5.53 -6.29 22.67
CA LEU A 137 6.12 -4.97 22.41
C LEU A 137 5.47 -3.88 23.28
N MET A 138 4.14 -3.90 23.42
CA MET A 138 3.40 -2.96 24.28
C MET A 138 3.77 -3.14 25.76
N ASN A 139 3.93 -4.38 26.23
CA ASN A 139 4.38 -4.67 27.58
C ASN A 139 5.82 -4.17 27.82
N GLN A 140 6.72 -4.34 26.85
CA GLN A 140 8.09 -3.81 26.90
C GLN A 140 8.10 -2.28 26.95
N CYS A 141 7.31 -1.61 26.11
CA CYS A 141 7.15 -0.15 26.09
C CYS A 141 6.69 0.39 27.46
N ARG A 142 5.75 -0.31 28.12
CA ARG A 142 5.20 0.07 29.43
C ARG A 142 6.18 -0.19 30.59
N SER A 143 6.91 -1.31 30.54
CA SER A 143 7.81 -1.77 31.60
C SER A 143 9.18 -1.10 31.61
N SER A 144 9.61 -0.51 30.49
CA SER A 144 10.85 0.25 30.30
C SER A 144 11.05 1.45 31.27
N LYS A 145 10.07 1.79 32.11
CA LYS A 145 10.13 2.89 33.08
C LYS A 145 11.16 2.72 34.21
N LYS A 146 11.75 1.54 34.45
CA LYS A 146 12.49 1.27 35.70
C LYS A 146 14.02 1.41 35.64
N PHE A 147 14.68 1.27 34.48
CA PHE A 147 16.14 1.37 34.41
C PHE A 147 16.57 1.99 33.07
N PHE A 148 16.83 3.30 33.08
CA PHE A 148 17.48 4.10 32.02
C PHE A 148 16.79 4.16 30.64
N ARG A 149 16.22 5.35 30.35
CA ARG A 149 15.53 5.80 29.12
C ARG A 149 14.30 4.98 28.71
N ARG A 150 13.16 5.66 28.62
CA ARG A 150 11.93 5.11 28.03
C ARG A 150 12.20 4.79 26.57
N LYS A 151 12.20 3.50 26.20
CA LYS A 151 12.23 3.10 24.80
C LYS A 151 10.98 3.63 24.11
N THR A 152 11.14 4.30 22.98
CA THR A 152 10.02 4.73 22.15
C THR A 152 9.44 3.52 21.43
N ALA A 153 8.21 3.65 20.91
CA ALA A 153 7.64 2.61 20.04
C ALA A 153 8.59 2.29 18.89
N ARG A 154 9.17 3.33 18.25
CA ARG A 154 10.14 3.18 17.16
C ARG A 154 11.36 2.35 17.53
N ASP A 155 11.89 2.50 18.74
CA ASP A 155 13.08 1.76 19.20
C ASP A 155 12.83 0.25 19.36
N LEU A 156 11.56 -0.13 19.51
CA LEU A 156 11.13 -1.53 19.67
C LEU A 156 10.75 -2.18 18.34
N LEU A 157 10.52 -1.39 17.29
CA LEU A 157 10.10 -1.89 15.99
C LEU A 157 11.29 -2.39 15.16
N PRO A 158 11.05 -3.35 14.24
CA PRO A 158 12.07 -3.83 13.32
C PRO A 158 12.68 -2.70 12.49
N VAL A 159 13.98 -2.80 12.23
CA VAL A 159 14.73 -1.87 11.37
C VAL A 159 14.89 -2.37 9.93
N LYS A 160 14.56 -3.64 9.69
CA LYS A 160 14.60 -4.30 8.38
C LYS A 160 13.36 -5.17 8.21
N PRO A 161 12.91 -5.40 6.97
CA PRO A 161 11.81 -6.32 6.70
C PRO A 161 12.17 -7.75 7.10
N VAL A 162 11.15 -8.57 7.34
CA VAL A 162 11.29 -10.02 7.43
C VAL A 162 11.87 -10.56 6.13
N GLU A 163 12.77 -11.53 6.26
CA GLU A 163 13.37 -12.21 5.11
C GLU A 163 12.32 -13.06 4.39
N ILE A 164 12.28 -12.94 3.06
CA ILE A 164 11.33 -13.64 2.20
C ILE A 164 12.09 -14.40 1.13
N ALA A 165 11.48 -15.47 0.61
CA ALA A 165 11.96 -16.09 -0.62
C ALA A 165 11.60 -15.19 -1.81
N ILE A 166 12.60 -14.58 -2.43
CA ILE A 166 12.42 -13.78 -3.65
C ILE A 166 12.53 -14.70 -4.85
N GLU A 167 11.41 -14.93 -5.53
CA GLU A 167 11.38 -15.84 -6.67
C GLU A 167 12.12 -15.27 -7.89
N ALA A 168 12.75 -16.16 -8.67
CA ALA A 168 13.56 -15.78 -9.83
C ALA A 168 12.79 -15.01 -10.92
N TRP A 169 11.48 -15.21 -10.99
CA TRP A 169 10.58 -14.59 -11.97
C TRP A 169 9.98 -13.26 -11.48
N TRP A 170 10.21 -12.87 -10.23
CA TRP A 170 9.79 -11.55 -9.75
C TRP A 170 10.63 -10.45 -10.39
N VAL A 171 10.01 -9.29 -10.57
CA VAL A 171 10.62 -8.13 -11.22
C VAL A 171 11.19 -7.21 -10.15
N VAL A 172 12.49 -6.98 -10.22
CA VAL A 172 13.23 -6.04 -9.38
C VAL A 172 13.18 -4.66 -10.01
N GLN A 173 12.70 -3.68 -9.25
CA GLN A 173 12.67 -2.27 -9.64
C GLN A 173 13.51 -1.42 -8.68
N ALA A 174 14.20 -0.41 -9.22
CA ALA A 174 14.89 0.58 -8.40
C ALA A 174 13.86 1.46 -7.67
N GLY A 175 14.09 1.70 -6.38
CA GLY A 175 13.38 2.69 -5.59
C GLY A 175 13.96 4.10 -5.80
N TYR A 176 13.77 4.97 -4.81
CA TYR A 176 14.43 6.27 -4.78
C TYR A 176 15.77 6.16 -4.04
N ILE A 177 16.87 6.13 -4.81
CA ILE A 177 18.24 5.97 -4.31
C ILE A 177 18.99 7.30 -4.45
N THR A 178 19.57 7.80 -3.36
CA THR A 178 20.35 9.05 -3.36
C THR A 178 21.86 8.77 -3.51
N GLU A 179 22.65 9.81 -3.78
CA GLU A 179 24.11 9.69 -3.79
C GLU A 179 24.69 9.17 -2.47
N ASP A 180 24.08 9.54 -1.34
CA ASP A 180 24.50 9.04 -0.02
C ASP A 180 24.20 7.56 0.16
N ASP A 181 23.08 7.06 -0.41
CA ASP A 181 22.75 5.64 -0.42
C ASP A 181 23.80 4.84 -1.24
N ILE A 182 24.26 5.39 -2.36
CA ILE A 182 25.30 4.78 -3.20
C ILE A 182 26.64 4.69 -2.45
N LYS A 183 26.98 5.67 -1.59
CA LYS A 183 28.25 5.64 -0.83
C LYS A 183 28.35 4.43 0.10
N ILE A 184 27.23 3.92 0.61
CA ILE A 184 27.17 2.76 1.51
C ILE A 184 26.92 1.44 0.78
N CYS A 185 26.87 1.44 -0.55
CA CYS A 185 26.74 0.24 -1.37
C CYS A 185 28.11 -0.40 -1.65
N THR A 186 28.13 -1.73 -1.65
CA THR A 186 29.22 -2.55 -2.16
C THR A 186 29.31 -2.45 -3.69
N LEU A 187 30.44 -2.86 -4.28
CA LEU A 187 30.60 -2.83 -5.73
C LEU A 187 29.55 -3.69 -6.47
N PRO A 188 29.23 -4.93 -6.05
CA PRO A 188 28.17 -5.72 -6.70
C PRO A 188 26.79 -5.06 -6.62
N GLU A 189 26.47 -4.42 -5.49
CA GLU A 189 25.22 -3.67 -5.32
C GLU A 189 25.14 -2.48 -6.28
N LYS A 190 26.23 -1.73 -6.44
CA LYS A 190 26.30 -0.61 -7.41
C LYS A 190 26.07 -1.11 -8.82
N CYS A 191 26.77 -2.17 -9.23
CA CYS A 191 26.59 -2.74 -10.57
C CYS A 191 25.15 -3.22 -10.82
N ALA A 192 24.50 -3.82 -9.81
CA ALA A 192 23.10 -4.22 -9.94
C ALA A 192 22.16 -3.01 -10.04
N ILE A 193 22.38 -1.96 -9.23
CA ILE A 193 21.62 -0.71 -9.30
C ILE A 193 21.78 -0.06 -10.68
N ASP A 194 23.02 0.08 -11.18
CA ASP A 194 23.31 0.66 -12.49
C ASP A 194 22.59 -0.13 -13.59
N LYS A 195 22.66 -1.46 -13.56
CA LYS A 195 21.93 -2.32 -14.51
C LYS A 195 20.41 -2.08 -14.48
N ILE A 196 19.81 -1.93 -13.30
CA ILE A 196 18.36 -1.68 -13.17
C ILE A 196 17.98 -0.27 -13.66
N ILE A 197 18.84 0.72 -13.45
CA ILE A 197 18.62 2.10 -13.90
C ILE A 197 18.76 2.18 -15.44
N ASP A 198 19.82 1.58 -15.99
CA ASP A 198 20.16 1.70 -17.41
C ASP A 198 19.30 0.81 -18.31
N ALA A 199 19.05 -0.43 -17.91
CA ALA A 199 18.29 -1.41 -18.69
C ALA A 199 16.82 -1.51 -18.25
N GLY A 200 16.42 -0.78 -17.21
CA GLY A 200 15.08 -0.85 -16.62
C GLY A 200 14.90 -2.07 -15.69
N PRO A 201 13.64 -2.38 -15.31
CA PRO A 201 13.32 -3.48 -14.40
C PRO A 201 13.95 -4.81 -14.84
N GLN A 202 14.49 -5.56 -13.88
CA GLN A 202 15.19 -6.83 -14.14
C GLN A 202 14.47 -7.99 -13.46
N LEU A 203 14.50 -9.19 -14.04
CA LEU A 203 14.09 -10.39 -13.31
C LEU A 203 15.09 -10.67 -12.17
N SER A 204 14.59 -11.03 -10.99
CA SER A 204 15.42 -11.35 -9.83
C SER A 204 16.44 -12.45 -10.16
N GLY A 205 16.04 -13.48 -10.91
CA GLY A 205 16.91 -14.58 -11.32
C GLY A 205 18.04 -14.19 -12.30
N SER A 206 18.02 -12.96 -12.82
CA SER A 206 19.10 -12.42 -13.66
C SER A 206 20.13 -11.60 -12.89
N LEU A 207 19.96 -11.49 -11.57
CA LEU A 207 20.81 -10.77 -10.62
C LEU A 207 21.35 -11.74 -9.57
N ASP A 208 22.41 -11.34 -8.86
CA ASP A 208 22.94 -12.13 -7.75
C ASP A 208 21.96 -12.16 -6.57
N TYR A 209 21.69 -13.35 -6.05
CA TYR A 209 20.73 -13.58 -4.96
C TYR A 209 21.03 -12.72 -3.72
N ASN A 210 22.29 -12.70 -3.27
CA ASN A 210 22.67 -11.97 -2.05
C ASN A 210 22.59 -10.45 -2.28
N VAL A 211 22.92 -10.00 -3.49
CA VAL A 211 22.79 -8.59 -3.88
C VAL A 211 21.32 -8.16 -3.86
N VAL A 212 20.41 -8.94 -4.46
CA VAL A 212 18.97 -8.63 -4.45
C VAL A 212 18.44 -8.56 -3.03
N HIS A 213 18.72 -9.56 -2.18
CA HIS A 213 18.28 -9.57 -0.79
C HIS A 213 18.87 -8.39 0.02
N SER A 214 20.15 -8.06 -0.20
CA SER A 214 20.79 -6.93 0.47
C SER A 214 20.16 -5.59 0.06
N LEU A 215 19.93 -5.37 -1.22
CA LEU A 215 19.29 -4.16 -1.74
C LEU A 215 17.84 -4.03 -1.26
N TYR A 216 17.09 -5.14 -1.23
CA TYR A 216 15.72 -5.17 -0.70
C TYR A 216 15.70 -4.80 0.79
N ASN A 217 16.60 -5.39 1.59
CA ASN A 217 16.73 -5.08 3.02
C ASN A 217 17.12 -3.62 3.29
N LYS A 218 17.87 -2.99 2.38
CA LYS A 218 18.21 -1.56 2.44
C LYS A 218 17.07 -0.65 1.96
N GLY A 219 16.02 -1.22 1.35
CA GLY A 219 14.91 -0.47 0.75
C GLY A 219 15.29 0.26 -0.54
N PHE A 220 16.37 -0.15 -1.20
CA PHE A 220 16.85 0.47 -2.45
C PHE A 220 16.14 -0.08 -3.68
N ILE A 221 15.59 -1.29 -3.56
CA ILE A 221 14.72 -1.89 -4.58
C ILE A 221 13.36 -2.23 -3.98
N TYR A 222 12.38 -2.38 -4.85
CA TYR A 222 11.12 -3.04 -4.54
C TYR A 222 10.83 -4.13 -5.58
N LEU A 223 9.94 -5.04 -5.22
CA LEU A 223 9.63 -6.24 -6.00
C LEU A 223 8.22 -6.11 -6.54
N ASP A 224 8.07 -6.35 -7.84
CA ASP A 224 6.78 -6.51 -8.48
C ASP A 224 6.60 -7.96 -8.91
N VAL A 225 5.40 -8.46 -8.68
CA VAL A 225 4.98 -9.76 -9.16
C VAL A 225 4.32 -9.52 -10.52
N PRO A 226 4.89 -9.98 -11.65
CA PRO A 226 4.26 -9.81 -12.95
C PRO A 226 2.95 -10.59 -12.97
N ILE A 227 1.84 -9.91 -13.29
CA ILE A 227 0.50 -10.49 -13.41
C ILE A 227 0.04 -10.27 -14.84
N SER A 228 -0.35 -11.35 -15.51
CA SER A 228 -0.93 -11.33 -16.84
C SER A 228 -2.44 -11.57 -16.80
N ASP A 229 -3.15 -11.23 -17.86
CA ASP A 229 -4.61 -11.40 -17.97
C ASP A 229 -5.04 -12.88 -17.87
N ASP A 230 -4.17 -13.79 -18.31
CA ASP A 230 -4.33 -15.24 -18.25
C ASP A 230 -3.83 -15.88 -16.94
N SER A 231 -3.27 -15.08 -16.02
CA SER A 231 -2.89 -15.58 -14.70
C SER A 231 -4.14 -15.99 -13.91
N CYS A 232 -4.08 -17.12 -13.22
CA CYS A 232 -5.14 -17.56 -12.28
C CYS A 232 -4.76 -17.21 -10.84
N ILE A 233 -5.77 -16.87 -10.03
CA ILE A 233 -5.58 -16.60 -8.60
C ILE A 233 -6.08 -17.82 -7.83
N ALA A 234 -5.16 -18.52 -7.17
CA ALA A 234 -5.51 -19.57 -6.22
C ALA A 234 -5.46 -18.99 -4.80
N VAL A 235 -6.59 -19.04 -4.08
CA VAL A 235 -6.62 -18.71 -2.65
C VAL A 235 -6.36 -20.00 -1.89
N PRO A 236 -5.19 -20.17 -1.24
CA PRO A 236 -4.94 -21.34 -0.43
C PRO A 236 -5.96 -21.41 0.72
N PRO A 237 -6.19 -22.61 1.31
CA PRO A 237 -6.97 -22.74 2.53
C PRO A 237 -6.49 -21.73 3.57
N LEU A 238 -7.40 -21.17 4.39
CA LEU A 238 -7.16 -20.08 5.35
C LEU A 238 -6.22 -20.46 6.53
N GLU A 239 -5.15 -21.19 6.27
CA GLU A 239 -4.14 -21.56 7.26
C GLU A 239 -3.31 -20.31 7.61
N GLY A 240 -3.37 -19.91 8.88
CA GLY A 240 -2.70 -18.70 9.37
C GLY A 240 -3.41 -17.38 9.03
N PHE A 241 -4.68 -17.41 8.60
CA PHE A 241 -5.41 -16.19 8.28
C PHE A 241 -5.59 -15.29 9.51
N VAL A 242 -5.16 -14.04 9.38
CA VAL A 242 -5.35 -13.02 10.42
C VAL A 242 -6.80 -12.55 10.35
N MET A 243 -7.56 -12.77 11.42
CA MET A 243 -8.98 -12.41 11.52
C MET A 243 -9.24 -11.40 12.64
N ASN A 244 -9.19 -10.12 12.28
CA ASN A 244 -9.69 -8.98 13.01
C ASN A 244 -11.10 -8.62 12.52
N ARG A 245 -12.03 -8.39 13.47
CA ARG A 245 -13.43 -8.03 13.16
C ARG A 245 -13.57 -6.52 12.97
N VAL A 246 -13.05 -5.98 11.87
CA VAL A 246 -13.13 -4.55 11.57
C VAL A 246 -14.07 -4.31 10.40
N GLN A 247 -14.90 -3.26 10.51
CA GLN A 247 -15.80 -2.79 9.45
C GLN A 247 -15.31 -1.41 8.99
N GLY A 248 -15.25 -1.16 7.67
CA GLY A 248 -15.16 0.20 7.14
C GLY A 248 -14.10 0.47 6.07
N ASP A 249 -13.18 -0.45 5.79
CA ASP A 249 -12.28 -0.31 4.65
C ASP A 249 -12.96 -0.83 3.36
N TYR A 250 -13.10 0.07 2.39
CA TYR A 250 -13.64 -0.25 1.06
C TYR A 250 -12.80 -1.34 0.38
N PHE A 251 -11.47 -1.25 0.50
CA PHE A 251 -10.57 -2.16 -0.19
C PHE A 251 -10.60 -3.56 0.43
N GLU A 252 -10.62 -3.66 1.76
CA GLU A 252 -10.85 -4.91 2.47
C GLU A 252 -12.17 -5.58 2.06
N THR A 253 -13.26 -4.81 1.96
CA THR A 253 -14.56 -5.32 1.52
C THR A 253 -14.50 -5.85 0.08
N LEU A 254 -13.79 -5.15 -0.81
CA LEU A 254 -13.58 -5.57 -2.20
C LEU A 254 -12.78 -6.87 -2.27
N LEU A 255 -11.67 -6.97 -1.53
CA LEU A 255 -10.84 -8.17 -1.50
C LEU A 255 -11.61 -9.39 -0.96
N TYR A 256 -12.42 -9.22 0.08
CA TYR A 256 -13.29 -10.28 0.57
C TYR A 256 -14.32 -10.72 -0.47
N LYS A 257 -14.94 -9.78 -1.19
CA LYS A 257 -15.87 -10.12 -2.27
C LYS A 257 -15.18 -10.94 -3.35
N ILE A 258 -13.97 -10.54 -3.76
CA ILE A 258 -13.16 -11.27 -4.74
C ILE A 258 -12.90 -12.69 -4.22
N PHE A 259 -12.34 -12.84 -3.01
CA PHE A 259 -12.01 -14.13 -2.41
C PHE A 259 -13.18 -15.11 -2.29
N VAL A 260 -14.38 -14.61 -1.98
CA VAL A 260 -15.59 -15.46 -1.91
C VAL A 260 -16.11 -15.83 -3.30
N SER A 261 -15.77 -15.06 -4.34
CA SER A 261 -16.33 -15.22 -5.68
C SER A 261 -15.45 -15.94 -6.68
N ILE A 262 -14.14 -16.05 -6.42
CA ILE A 262 -13.18 -16.68 -7.33
C ILE A 262 -13.02 -18.17 -7.04
N ASP A 263 -12.82 -18.94 -8.09
CA ASP A 263 -12.29 -20.29 -8.04
C ASP A 263 -10.88 -20.35 -8.67
N GLU A 264 -10.21 -21.49 -8.57
CA GLU A 264 -8.85 -21.68 -9.08
C GLU A 264 -8.72 -21.60 -10.61
N HIS A 265 -9.85 -21.56 -11.33
CA HIS A 265 -9.90 -21.46 -12.78
C HIS A 265 -10.23 -20.04 -13.27
N THR A 266 -10.65 -19.15 -12.37
CA THR A 266 -10.98 -17.76 -12.71
C THR A 266 -9.68 -16.99 -12.96
N ASN A 267 -9.52 -16.49 -14.19
CA ASN A 267 -8.35 -15.71 -14.57
C ASN A 267 -8.49 -14.22 -14.19
N VAL A 268 -7.38 -13.49 -14.18
CA VAL A 268 -7.34 -12.07 -13.81
C VAL A 268 -8.24 -11.21 -14.71
N ALA A 269 -8.34 -11.51 -16.01
CA ALA A 269 -9.23 -10.79 -16.92
C ALA A 269 -10.69 -10.91 -16.49
N GLU A 270 -11.16 -12.11 -16.15
CA GLU A 270 -12.51 -12.37 -15.64
C GLU A 270 -12.78 -11.67 -14.30
N VAL A 271 -11.79 -11.69 -13.39
CA VAL A 271 -11.89 -10.96 -12.11
C VAL A 271 -12.04 -9.46 -12.34
N SER A 272 -11.32 -8.89 -13.32
CA SER A 272 -11.34 -7.45 -13.60
C SER A 272 -12.71 -6.95 -14.06
N VAL A 273 -13.40 -7.73 -14.90
CA VAL A 273 -14.76 -7.42 -15.38
C VAL A 273 -15.76 -7.55 -14.24
N THR A 274 -15.70 -8.67 -13.50
CA THR A 274 -16.63 -8.96 -12.42
C THR A 274 -16.52 -7.96 -11.26
N SER A 275 -15.30 -7.46 -11.00
CA SER A 275 -15.05 -6.43 -9.97
C SER A 275 -15.53 -5.04 -10.39
N CYS A 276 -15.48 -4.71 -11.68
CA CYS A 276 -16.03 -3.45 -12.22
C CYS A 276 -17.56 -3.43 -12.24
N GLU A 277 -18.22 -4.58 -12.44
CA GLU A 277 -19.69 -4.67 -12.52
C GLU A 277 -20.38 -4.78 -11.15
N ARG A 278 -19.68 -5.25 -10.10
CA ARG A 278 -20.25 -5.49 -8.75
C ARG A 278 -19.91 -4.40 -7.72
N THR A 279 -19.37 -3.26 -8.14
CA THR A 279 -19.07 -2.08 -7.29
C THR A 279 -19.66 -0.80 -7.85
#